data_AF-A0A7U3USR9-F1
#
_entry.id   AF-A0A7U3USR9-F1
#
_cell.length_a   1.000
_cell.length_b   1.000
_cell.length_c   1.000
_cell.angle_alpha   90.00
_cell.angle_beta   90.00
_cell.angle_gamma   90.00
#
_symmetry.space_group_name_H-M   'P 1'
#
loop_
_entity.id
_entity.type
_entity.pdbx_description
1 polymer ?
#
loop_
_entity_poly.entity_id
_entity_poly.type
_entity_poly.pdbx_seq_one_letter_code
_entity_poly.pdbx_strand_id
1 'polypeptide(L)'
;MKLSRRVSWFLVAFGVWSWIVWTTFVKNLWKDASGLAFHHGDHSHPTAYFWIHLALAITSTVLGTAIGVLGVRGLRALRRTQDVPRPPTAPPTPSPDHPTPHPTATR
;
A
#
# COMPACT_ATOMS: atom_id res chain seq x y z
N MET A 1 1.99 -13.39 9.85
CA MET A 1 0.63 -12.79 9.85
C MET A 1 0.39 -12.11 8.51
N LYS A 2 -0.70 -12.41 7.80
CA LYS A 2 -0.99 -11.78 6.48
C LYS A 2 -1.54 -10.36 6.73
N LEU A 3 -0.95 -9.36 6.09
CA LEU A 3 -1.41 -7.98 6.20
C LEU A 3 -2.81 -7.87 5.55
N SER A 4 -3.79 -7.33 6.26
CA SER A 4 -5.14 -7.14 5.73
C SER A 4 -5.14 -6.26 4.48
N ARG A 5 -6.10 -6.47 3.58
CA ARG A 5 -6.28 -5.67 2.35
C ARG A 5 -6.36 -4.17 2.65
N ARG A 6 -7.07 -3.80 3.72
CA ARG A 6 -7.25 -2.42 4.16
C ARG A 6 -5.93 -1.80 4.60
N VAL A 7 -5.15 -2.54 5.39
CA VAL A 7 -3.85 -2.08 5.88
C VAL A 7 -2.85 -1.95 4.73
N SER A 8 -2.84 -2.89 3.77
CA SER A 8 -1.95 -2.81 2.60
C SER A 8 -2.23 -1.54 1.77
N TRP A 9 -3.51 -1.22 1.53
CA TRP A 9 -3.89 0.04 0.88
C TRP A 9 -3.51 1.27 1.69
N PHE A 10 -3.69 1.23 3.01
CA PHE A 10 -3.25 2.29 3.90
C PHE A 10 -1.74 2.53 3.78
N LEU A 11 -0.91 1.49 3.77
CA LEU A 11 0.54 1.64 3.60
C LEU A 11 0.92 2.26 2.24
N VAL A 12 0.23 1.88 1.16
CA VAL A 12 0.45 2.49 -0.16
C VAL A 12 0.06 3.97 -0.13
N ALA A 13 -1.13 4.29 0.36
CA ALA A 13 -1.61 5.67 0.47
C ALA A 13 -0.67 6.52 1.35
N PHE A 14 -0.22 5.96 2.47
CA PHE A 14 0.74 6.60 3.36
C PHE A 14 2.08 6.86 2.67
N GLY A 15 2.60 5.90 1.89
CA GLY A 15 3.81 6.09 1.10
C GLY A 15 3.67 7.23 0.08
N VAL A 16 2.56 7.28 -0.66
CA VAL A 16 2.27 8.35 -1.63
C VAL A 16 2.12 9.70 -0.93
N TRP A 17 1.37 9.76 0.16
CA TRP A 17 1.22 10.96 0.96
C TRP A 17 2.56 11.49 1.50
N SER A 18 3.39 10.57 2.02
CA SER A 18 4.74 10.90 2.49
C SER A 18 5.57 11.56 1.40
N TRP A 19 5.54 11.02 0.17
CA TRP A 19 6.21 11.64 -0.98
C TRP A 19 5.71 13.07 -1.26
N ILE A 20 4.41 13.31 -1.20
CA ILE A 20 3.83 14.65 -1.41
C ILE A 20 4.34 15.62 -0.35
N VAL A 21 4.31 15.23 0.92
CA VAL A 21 4.77 16.07 2.04
C VAL A 21 6.26 16.42 1.90
N TRP A 22 7.11 15.42 1.73
CA TRP A 22 8.56 15.64 1.73
C TRP A 22 9.05 16.38 0.48
N THR A 23 8.49 16.10 -0.70
CA THR A 23 8.84 16.86 -1.91
C THR A 23 8.40 18.31 -1.83
N THR A 24 7.23 18.58 -1.25
CA THR A 24 6.76 19.95 -1.01
C THR A 24 7.65 20.66 0.01
N PHE A 25 8.01 19.98 1.10
CA PHE A 25 8.90 20.52 2.11
C PHE A 25 10.29 20.84 1.54
N VAL A 26 10.92 19.93 0.78
CA VAL A 26 12.23 20.19 0.15
C VAL A 26 12.16 21.37 -0.83
N LYS A 27 11.08 21.49 -1.61
CA LYS A 27 10.86 22.67 -2.46
C LYS A 27 10.80 23.96 -1.66
N ASN A 28 10.12 23.95 -0.52
CA ASN A 28 10.01 25.13 0.35
C ASN A 28 11.32 25.43 1.09
N LEU A 29 12.06 24.39 1.48
CA LEU A 29 13.38 24.50 2.08
C LEU A 29 14.37 25.13 1.10
N TRP A 30 14.34 24.69 -0.16
CA TRP A 30 15.17 25.27 -1.22
C TRP A 30 14.81 26.72 -1.54
N LYS A 31 13.52 27.06 -1.51
CA LYS A 31 13.04 28.45 -1.69
C LYS A 31 13.32 29.35 -0.48
N ASP A 32 13.95 28.82 0.56
CA ASP A 32 14.17 29.49 1.83
C ASP A 32 12.90 30.13 2.42
N ALA A 33 11.78 29.41 2.39
CA ALA A 33 10.49 29.95 2.83
C ALA A 33 10.47 30.39 4.31
N SER A 34 11.39 29.87 5.14
CA SER A 34 11.57 30.26 6.53
C SER A 34 12.63 31.36 6.75
N GLY A 35 13.47 31.67 5.75
CA GLY A 35 14.60 32.58 5.87
C GLY A 35 15.77 32.04 6.72
N LEU A 36 15.80 30.72 6.96
CA LEU A 36 16.80 30.04 7.80
C LEU A 36 17.70 29.09 7.01
N ALA A 37 17.35 28.77 5.77
CA ALA A 37 18.04 27.76 4.98
C ALA A 37 19.38 28.28 4.43
N PHE A 38 19.47 29.57 4.12
CA PHE A 38 20.68 30.14 3.54
C PHE A 38 21.09 31.44 4.24
N HIS A 39 22.39 31.67 4.33
CA HIS A 39 22.92 32.97 4.75
C HIS A 39 22.73 33.99 3.60
N HIS A 40 22.34 35.21 3.93
CA HIS A 40 22.20 36.34 2.99
C HIS A 40 21.21 36.13 1.82
N GLY A 41 20.41 35.06 1.84
CA GLY A 41 19.42 34.76 0.79
C GLY A 41 20.02 34.27 -0.53
N ASP A 42 21.33 33.97 -0.56
CA ASP A 42 22.00 33.34 -1.69
C ASP A 42 22.08 31.81 -1.48
N HIS A 43 21.86 31.02 -2.54
CA HIS A 43 21.96 29.56 -2.43
C HIS A 43 23.41 29.06 -2.26
N SER A 44 24.39 29.97 -2.09
CA SER A 44 25.82 29.66 -1.95
C SER A 44 26.22 29.28 -0.53
N HIS A 45 25.48 29.73 0.48
CA HIS A 45 25.85 29.51 1.89
C HIS A 45 24.74 28.80 2.68
N PRO A 46 24.54 27.48 2.49
CA PRO A 46 23.55 26.71 3.23
C PRO A 46 23.91 26.61 4.72
N THR A 47 22.90 26.80 5.58
CA THR A 47 23.07 26.75 7.04
C THR A 47 23.01 25.32 7.58
N ALA A 48 23.34 25.15 8.87
CA ALA A 48 23.12 23.88 9.57
C ALA A 48 21.63 23.47 9.57
N TYR A 49 20.72 24.45 9.67
CA TYR A 49 19.28 24.21 9.59
C TYR A 49 18.90 23.54 8.26
N PHE A 50 19.44 24.02 7.13
CA PHE A 50 19.22 23.42 5.82
C PHE A 50 19.66 21.96 5.80
N TRP A 51 20.90 21.66 6.22
CA TRP A 51 21.45 20.31 6.15
C TRP A 51 20.72 19.31 7.02
N ILE A 52 20.36 19.70 8.25
CA ILE A 52 19.59 18.84 9.17
C ILE A 52 18.24 18.52 8.55
N HIS A 53 17.51 19.53 8.08
CA HIS A 53 16.17 19.32 7.52
C HIS A 53 16.20 18.57 6.19
N LEU A 54 17.19 18.81 5.35
CA LEU A 54 17.37 18.07 4.10
C LEU A 54 17.67 16.59 4.39
N ALA A 55 18.56 16.28 5.33
CA ALA A 55 18.86 14.91 5.73
C ALA A 55 17.63 14.21 6.34
N LEU A 56 16.86 14.91 7.18
CA LEU A 56 15.60 14.42 7.73
C LEU A 56 14.57 14.14 6.63
N ALA A 57 14.44 15.03 5.66
CA ALA A 57 13.51 14.89 4.55
C ALA A 57 13.88 13.70 3.65
N ILE A 58 15.17 13.53 3.31
CA ILE A 58 15.66 12.41 2.51
C ILE A 58 15.42 11.09 3.25
N THR A 59 15.84 11.01 4.52
CA THR A 59 15.67 9.80 5.34
C THR A 59 14.19 9.42 5.45
N SER A 60 13.33 10.40 5.73
CA SER A 60 11.89 10.17 5.85
C SER A 60 11.24 9.77 4.52
N THR A 61 11.73 10.30 3.39
CA THR A 61 11.29 9.90 2.05
C THR A 61 11.65 8.45 1.76
N VAL A 62 12.87 8.03 2.11
CA VAL A 62 13.31 6.62 1.98
C VAL A 62 12.42 5.69 2.81
N LEU A 63 12.17 6.05 4.08
CA LEU A 63 11.29 5.28 4.96
C LEU A 63 9.86 5.21 4.42
N GLY A 64 9.29 6.34 3.97
CA GLY A 64 7.97 6.38 3.34
C GLY A 64 7.88 5.52 2.07
N THR A 65 8.95 5.52 1.26
CA THR A 65 9.06 4.66 0.07
C THR A 65 9.09 3.19 0.45
N ALA A 66 9.90 2.81 1.43
CA ALA A 66 9.98 1.43 1.92
C ALA A 66 8.61 0.94 2.42
N ILE A 67 7.88 1.77 3.16
CA ILE A 67 6.52 1.49 3.62
C ILE A 67 5.56 1.30 2.44
N GLY A 68 5.59 2.21 1.46
CA GLY A 68 4.77 2.12 0.25
C GLY A 68 5.03 0.84 -0.54
N VAL A 69 6.30 0.47 -0.71
CA VAL A 69 6.71 -0.80 -1.35
C VAL A 69 6.18 -2.00 -0.59
N LEU A 70 6.21 -1.98 0.75
CA LEU A 70 5.65 -3.04 1.58
C LEU A 70 4.12 -3.17 1.38
N GLY A 71 3.41 -2.05 1.28
CA GLY A 71 1.99 -2.01 0.94
C GLY A 71 1.69 -2.63 -0.43
N VAL A 72 2.47 -2.27 -1.46
CA VAL A 72 2.33 -2.83 -2.82
C VAL A 72 2.59 -4.33 -2.83
N ARG A 73 3.62 -4.80 -2.11
CA ARG A 73 3.90 -6.23 -1.95
C ARG A 73 2.75 -6.97 -1.27
N GLY A 74 2.15 -6.37 -0.23
CA GLY A 74 0.95 -6.89 0.43
C GLY A 74 -0.24 -7.04 -0.51
N LEU A 75 -0.51 -6.02 -1.33
CA LEU A 75 -1.59 -6.05 -2.34
C LEU A 75 -1.33 -7.12 -3.42
N ARG A 76 -0.10 -7.24 -3.91
CA ARG A 76 0.28 -8.27 -4.92
C ARG A 76 0.14 -9.69 -4.37
N ALA A 77 0.50 -9.92 -3.10
CA ALA A 77 0.37 -11.22 -2.45
C ALA A 77 -1.10 -11.62 -2.26
N LEU A 78 -1.97 -10.66 -1.92
CA LEU A 78 -3.39 -10.92 -1.75
C LEU A 78 -4.08 -11.25 -3.08
N ARG A 79 -3.73 -10.54 -4.16
CA ARG A 79 -4.25 -10.82 -5.52
C ARG A 79 -3.96 -12.27 -5.93
N ARG A 80 -2.72 -12.74 -5.75
CA ARG A 80 -2.33 -14.14 -6.02
C ARG A 80 -3.14 -15.18 -5.27
N THR A 81 -3.64 -14.86 -4.06
CA THR A 81 -4.45 -15.82 -3.27
C THR A 81 -5.90 -15.88 -3.78
N GLN A 82 -6.44 -14.79 -4.33
CA GLN A 82 -7.81 -14.76 -4.86
C GLN A 82 -7.94 -15.44 -6.22
N ASP A 83 -6.87 -15.45 -7.02
CA ASP A 83 -6.84 -16.09 -8.34
C ASP A 83 -6.75 -17.63 -8.28
N VAL A 84 -6.63 -18.24 -7.10
CA VAL A 84 -6.70 -19.70 -6.96
C VAL A 84 -8.13 -20.15 -7.30
N PRO A 85 -8.34 -20.91 -8.40
CA PRO A 85 -9.66 -21.37 -8.78
C PRO A 85 -10.29 -22.11 -7.61
N ARG A 86 -11.52 -21.73 -7.24
CA ARG A 86 -12.29 -22.50 -6.26
C ARG A 86 -12.39 -23.92 -6.83
N PRO A 87 -12.04 -24.97 -6.07
CA PRO A 87 -12.27 -26.34 -6.52
C PRO A 87 -13.72 -26.44 -7.00
N PRO A 88 -14.01 -27.17 -8.10
CA PRO A 88 -15.38 -27.43 -8.50
C PRO A 88 -16.12 -27.85 -7.23
N THR A 89 -17.16 -27.10 -6.86
CA THR A 89 -18.01 -27.48 -5.74
C THR A 89 -18.33 -28.95 -5.93
N ALA A 90 -17.89 -29.79 -4.99
CA ALA A 90 -18.21 -31.21 -5.04
C ALA A 90 -19.72 -31.30 -5.32
N PRO A 91 -20.15 -32.15 -6.28
CA PRO A 91 -21.55 -32.26 -6.64
C PRO A 91 -22.35 -32.42 -5.34
N PRO A 92 -23.50 -31.72 -5.21
CA PRO A 92 -24.29 -31.78 -3.99
C PRO A 92 -24.48 -33.25 -3.63
N THR A 93 -24.03 -33.64 -2.43
CA THR A 93 -24.27 -34.99 -1.91
C THR A 93 -25.76 -35.26 -2.05
N PRO A 94 -26.19 -36.35 -2.72
CA PRO A 94 -27.60 -36.65 -2.86
C PRO A 94 -28.23 -36.65 -1.46
N SER A 95 -29.20 -35.77 -1.23
CA SER A 95 -29.95 -35.76 0.02
C SER A 95 -30.62 -37.13 0.14
N PRO A 96 -30.55 -37.81 1.31
CA PRO A 96 -31.20 -39.12 1.51
C PRO A 96 -32.72 -39.09 1.27
N ASP A 97 -33.31 -37.90 1.20
CA ASP A 97 -34.75 -37.66 1.15
C ASP A 97 -35.33 -37.59 -0.27
N HIS A 98 -34.59 -37.98 -1.32
CA HIS A 98 -35.20 -38.13 -2.64
C HIS A 98 -35.79 -39.54 -2.78
N PRO A 99 -37.12 -39.73 -2.62
CA PRO A 99 -37.73 -41.01 -2.93
C PRO A 99 -37.49 -41.30 -4.42
N THR A 100 -36.93 -42.47 -4.70
CA THR A 100 -36.82 -43.01 -6.06
C THR A 100 -38.23 -43.15 -6.64
N PRO A 101 -38.52 -42.59 -7.83
CA PRO A 101 -39.81 -42.85 -8.47
C PRO A 101 -39.90 -44.34 -8.81
N HIS A 102 -40.84 -45.04 -8.18
CA HIS A 102 -41.17 -46.41 -8.55
C HIS A 102 -41.64 -46.43 -10.01
N PRO A 103 -41.10 -47.31 -10.87
CA PRO A 103 -41.66 -47.50 -12.20
C PRO A 103 -43.06 -48.08 -12.03
N THR A 104 -44.08 -47.30 -12.40
CA THR A 104 -45.43 -47.80 -12.59
C THR A 104 -45.36 -48.85 -13.69
N ALA A 105 -45.50 -50.12 -13.31
CA ALA A 105 -45.65 -51.23 -14.24
C ALA A 105 -46.99 -51.05 -14.96
N THR A 106 -46.95 -50.48 -16.16
CA THR A 106 -48.08 -50.50 -17.07
C THR A 106 -48.16 -51.87 -17.73
N ARG A 107 -49.15 -52.64 -17.24
CA ARG A 107 -49.90 -53.70 -17.92
C ARG A 107 -49.30 -55.10 -18.00
#